data_AF-A0A953P8P3-F1
#
_entry.id   AF-A0A953P8P3-F1
#
_cell.length_a   1.000
_cell.length_b   1.000
_cell.length_c   1.000
_cell.angle_alpha   90.00
_cell.angle_beta   90.00
_cell.angle_gamma   90.00
#
_symmetry.space_group_name_H-M   'P 1'
#
loop_
_entity.id
_entity.type
_entity.pdbx_description
1 polymer ?
#
loop_
_entity_poly.entity_id
_entity_poly.type
_entity_poly.pdbx_seq_one_letter_code
_entity_poly.pdbx_strand_id
1 'polypeptide(L)'
;MATEKAVAGEFAAMGARRLLVLGGIGLIVAGMIFGDLFAIFVLHQNAARVGGALAGAAEAALAGDAGAVLREFGAVGGFLENRGTKVDTHVHMIGFGYLALMLAVMQPWIAICEMTKKRLAVVFLAGAVTLPVGVFLIHYVGMAYSPLAAIGWASIFADAGGLLVILAAAGSLWGLWKHFADATRGAVEDSLLAARDGAGRVLMAGGVALILMGFAHGAWYAAVDLYRHEAADSTILTGMAAGAAARDGGAVERALGEYGQLQGEKAVNIAAHAHSIEFGLLAILVAFFQPYVRLRDAWRRRWAWVLLAGSVMLPVCVLLELRFGLLAGGLADTGGLLVIVALMAMWVGILRYTGELDAAAGGGR
;
A
#
# COMPACT_ATOMS: atom_id res chain seq x y z
N MET A 1 21.82 -46.98 -28.74
CA MET A 1 21.56 -45.52 -28.72
C MET A 1 20.09 -45.30 -29.05
N ALA A 2 19.24 -45.24 -28.03
CA ALA A 2 17.86 -44.79 -28.17
C ALA A 2 17.79 -43.38 -27.59
N THR A 3 17.38 -42.44 -28.42
CA THR A 3 17.29 -41.01 -28.14
C THR A 3 16.18 -40.75 -27.10
N GLU A 4 16.61 -40.37 -25.90
CA GLU A 4 15.76 -39.84 -24.84
C GLU A 4 15.17 -38.50 -25.33
N LYS A 5 13.92 -38.52 -25.80
CA LYS A 5 13.17 -37.29 -26.07
C LYS A 5 12.93 -36.62 -24.71
N ALA A 6 13.60 -35.51 -24.46
CA ALA A 6 13.29 -34.60 -23.38
C ALA A 6 11.80 -34.22 -23.48
N VAL A 7 10.99 -34.74 -22.56
CA VAL A 7 9.62 -34.26 -22.35
C VAL A 7 9.76 -32.81 -21.90
N ALA A 8 9.40 -31.88 -22.78
CA ALA A 8 9.21 -30.48 -22.40
C ALA A 8 8.20 -30.48 -21.25
N GLY A 9 8.65 -30.11 -20.04
CA GLY A 9 7.80 -30.15 -18.85
C GLY A 9 6.58 -29.27 -19.05
N GLU A 10 5.40 -29.89 -19.18
CA GLU A 10 4.13 -29.15 -19.23
C GLU A 10 3.91 -28.43 -17.90
N PHE A 11 3.67 -27.12 -17.95
CA PHE A 11 3.29 -26.35 -16.78
C PHE A 11 1.90 -26.77 -16.32
N ALA A 12 1.73 -27.04 -15.03
CA ALA A 12 0.39 -27.29 -14.50
C ALA A 12 -0.47 -26.02 -14.61
N ALA A 13 -1.77 -26.22 -14.88
CA ALA A 13 -2.73 -25.15 -15.00
C ALA A 13 -2.73 -24.25 -13.74
N MET A 14 -2.75 -22.94 -13.94
CA MET A 14 -2.71 -21.97 -12.83
C MET A 14 -3.97 -22.08 -11.97
N GLY A 15 -3.78 -22.47 -10.71
CA GLY A 15 -4.82 -22.48 -9.68
C GLY A 15 -5.15 -21.09 -9.15
N ALA A 16 -6.26 -20.96 -8.43
CA ALA A 16 -6.75 -19.72 -7.84
C ALA A 16 -5.74 -19.12 -6.86
N ARG A 17 -5.08 -19.97 -6.05
CA ARG A 17 -4.04 -19.55 -5.10
C ARG A 17 -2.87 -18.89 -5.81
N ARG A 18 -2.27 -19.57 -6.81
CA ARG A 18 -1.14 -19.02 -7.57
C ARG A 18 -1.52 -17.73 -8.31
N LEU A 19 -2.74 -17.65 -8.83
CA LEU A 19 -3.27 -16.45 -9.47
C LEU A 19 -3.34 -15.26 -8.50
N LEU A 20 -3.90 -15.47 -7.31
CA LEU A 20 -3.98 -14.43 -6.27
C LEU A 20 -2.60 -14.02 -5.74
N VAL A 21 -1.64 -14.95 -5.64
CA VAL A 21 -0.26 -14.61 -5.25
C VAL A 21 0.40 -13.72 -6.30
N LEU A 22 0.31 -14.11 -7.57
CA LEU A 22 0.90 -13.34 -8.66
C LEU A 22 0.25 -11.96 -8.80
N GLY A 23 -1.08 -11.90 -8.77
CA GLY A 23 -1.82 -10.65 -8.81
C GLY A 23 -1.55 -9.78 -7.58
N GLY A 24 -1.50 -10.37 -6.39
CA GLY A 24 -1.26 -9.68 -5.14
C GLY A 24 0.12 -9.02 -5.06
N ILE A 25 1.18 -9.78 -5.36
CA ILE A 25 2.54 -9.22 -5.43
C ILE A 25 2.64 -8.18 -6.57
N GLY A 26 2.01 -8.44 -7.72
CA GLY A 26 1.98 -7.50 -8.84
C GLY A 26 1.33 -6.15 -8.46
N LEU A 27 0.19 -6.19 -7.76
CA LEU A 27 -0.50 -5.01 -7.25
C LEU A 27 0.35 -4.25 -6.23
N ILE A 28 1.01 -4.95 -5.29
CA ILE A 28 1.92 -4.31 -4.32
C ILE A 28 3.08 -3.64 -5.02
N VAL A 29 3.76 -4.33 -5.94
CA VAL A 29 4.90 -3.77 -6.69
C VAL A 29 4.46 -2.56 -7.51
N ALA A 30 3.35 -2.66 -8.23
CA ALA A 30 2.84 -1.55 -9.04
C ALA A 30 2.42 -0.36 -8.17
N GLY A 31 1.77 -0.63 -7.03
CA GLY A 31 1.43 0.37 -6.03
C GLY A 31 2.67 1.07 -5.48
N MET A 32 3.69 0.32 -5.06
CA MET A 32 4.96 0.86 -4.57
C MET A 32 5.69 1.71 -5.61
N ILE A 33 5.83 1.23 -6.84
CA ILE A 33 6.44 2.01 -7.94
C ILE A 33 5.66 3.32 -8.16
N PHE A 34 4.33 3.24 -8.19
CA PHE A 34 3.49 4.44 -8.31
C PHE A 34 3.68 5.39 -7.12
N GLY A 35 3.82 4.85 -5.90
CA GLY A 35 4.08 5.59 -4.67
C GLY A 35 5.41 6.34 -4.70
N ASP A 36 6.49 5.68 -5.11
CA ASP A 36 7.82 6.31 -5.23
C ASP A 36 7.81 7.43 -6.28
N LEU A 37 7.21 7.18 -7.45
CA LEU A 37 7.04 8.22 -8.48
C LEU A 37 6.20 9.39 -7.96
N PHE A 38 5.12 9.09 -7.23
CA PHE A 38 4.28 10.10 -6.60
C PHE A 38 5.05 10.92 -5.56
N ALA A 39 5.84 10.27 -4.69
CA ALA A 39 6.62 10.94 -3.66
C ALA A 39 7.58 11.97 -4.27
N ILE A 40 8.37 11.53 -5.25
CA ILE A 40 9.38 12.35 -5.92
C ILE A 40 8.75 13.51 -6.71
N PHE A 41 7.76 13.20 -7.56
CA PHE A 41 7.29 14.16 -8.56
C PHE A 41 6.07 14.97 -8.14
N VAL A 42 5.29 14.50 -7.17
CA VAL A 42 4.00 15.12 -6.81
C VAL A 42 3.94 15.50 -5.34
N LEU A 43 4.33 14.65 -4.41
CA LEU A 43 4.15 14.91 -2.98
C LEU A 43 4.94 16.13 -2.54
N HIS A 44 6.25 16.17 -2.81
CA HIS A 44 7.10 17.31 -2.42
C HIS A 44 6.71 18.61 -3.15
N GLN A 45 6.35 18.51 -4.44
CA GLN A 45 5.90 19.67 -5.21
C GLN A 45 4.56 20.22 -4.71
N ASN A 46 3.59 19.34 -4.45
CA ASN A 46 2.29 19.74 -3.92
C ASN A 46 2.42 20.26 -2.50
N ALA A 47 3.31 19.73 -1.67
CA ALA A 47 3.55 20.28 -0.33
C ALA A 47 4.01 21.75 -0.39
N ALA A 48 4.97 22.07 -1.26
CA ALA A 48 5.39 23.45 -1.48
C ALA A 48 4.26 24.34 -2.02
N ARG A 49 3.45 23.83 -2.96
CA ARG A 49 2.32 24.58 -3.52
C ARG A 49 1.18 24.80 -2.53
N VAL A 50 0.87 23.80 -1.69
CA VAL A 50 -0.10 23.93 -0.59
C VAL A 50 0.39 24.96 0.42
N GLY A 51 1.67 24.91 0.80
CA GLY A 51 2.27 25.91 1.68
C GLY A 51 2.22 27.33 1.09
N GLY A 52 2.54 27.47 -0.20
CA GLY A 52 2.46 28.74 -0.92
C GLY A 52 1.04 29.29 -1.02
N ALA A 53 0.05 28.45 -1.34
CA ALA A 53 -1.35 28.86 -1.39
C ALA A 53 -1.89 29.20 0.01
N LEU A 54 -1.46 28.49 1.06
CA LEU A 54 -1.82 28.84 2.44
C LEU A 54 -1.21 30.18 2.86
N ALA A 55 0.04 30.45 2.49
CA ALA A 55 0.69 31.75 2.71
C ALA A 55 -0.06 32.86 1.96
N GLY A 56 -0.38 32.65 0.67
CA GLY A 56 -1.17 33.58 -0.13
C GLY A 56 -2.56 33.84 0.46
N ALA A 57 -3.23 32.82 1.00
CA ALA A 57 -4.51 32.99 1.69
C ALA A 57 -4.36 33.85 2.95
N ALA A 58 -3.29 33.66 3.72
CA ALA A 58 -3.03 34.43 4.92
C ALA A 58 -2.66 35.90 4.61
N GLU A 59 -1.87 36.14 3.55
CA GLU A 59 -1.57 37.48 3.03
C GLU A 59 -2.81 38.19 2.50
N ALA A 60 -3.68 37.47 1.76
CA ALA A 60 -4.96 38.00 1.31
C ALA A 60 -5.87 38.37 2.48
N ALA A 61 -5.89 37.55 3.54
CA ALA A 61 -6.63 37.84 4.75
C ALA A 61 -6.09 39.10 5.46
N LEU A 62 -4.77 39.27 5.56
CA LEU A 62 -4.12 40.48 6.07
C LEU A 62 -4.53 41.73 5.26
N ALA A 63 -4.62 41.61 3.94
CA ALA A 63 -5.06 42.68 3.05
C ALA A 63 -6.57 42.95 3.10
N GLY A 64 -7.36 42.09 3.76
CA GLY A 64 -8.82 42.15 3.76
C GLY A 64 -9.47 41.78 2.42
N ASP A 65 -8.74 41.06 1.54
CA ASP A 65 -9.25 40.61 0.24
C ASP A 65 -9.89 39.22 0.35
N ALA A 66 -11.18 39.20 0.69
CA ALA A 66 -11.95 37.97 0.79
C ALA A 66 -12.01 37.18 -0.53
N GLY A 67 -11.97 37.87 -1.68
CA GLY A 67 -11.97 37.23 -2.99
C GLY A 67 -10.69 36.44 -3.23
N ALA A 68 -9.54 37.02 -2.87
CA ALA A 68 -8.26 36.33 -2.93
C ALA A 68 -8.18 35.17 -1.94
N VAL A 69 -8.67 35.32 -0.70
CA VAL A 69 -8.75 34.22 0.27
C VAL A 69 -9.48 33.01 -0.31
N LEU A 70 -10.65 33.22 -0.92
CA LEU A 70 -11.43 32.13 -1.53
C LEU A 70 -10.71 31.46 -2.71
N ARG A 71 -10.01 32.23 -3.55
CA ARG A 71 -9.23 31.66 -4.65
C ARG A 71 -8.09 30.79 -4.15
N GLU A 72 -7.35 31.27 -3.15
CA GLU A 72 -6.21 30.52 -2.59
C GLU A 72 -6.68 29.25 -1.86
N PHE A 73 -7.78 29.31 -1.10
CA PHE A 73 -8.37 28.09 -0.55
C PHE A 73 -8.88 27.11 -1.62
N GLY A 74 -9.40 27.62 -2.74
CA GLY A 74 -9.73 26.80 -3.91
C GLY A 74 -8.51 26.09 -4.48
N ALA A 75 -7.36 26.77 -4.56
CA ALA A 75 -6.10 26.17 -4.98
C ALA A 75 -5.61 25.10 -3.99
N VAL A 76 -5.65 25.37 -2.68
CA VAL A 76 -5.36 24.38 -1.64
C VAL A 76 -6.23 23.14 -1.82
N GLY A 77 -7.55 23.32 -1.99
CA GLY A 77 -8.49 22.22 -2.25
C GLY A 77 -8.10 21.37 -3.46
N GLY A 78 -7.79 22.01 -4.59
CA GLY A 78 -7.33 21.32 -5.80
C GLY A 78 -6.02 20.55 -5.62
N PHE A 79 -5.04 21.10 -4.89
CA PHE A 79 -3.80 20.39 -4.59
C PHE A 79 -4.00 19.23 -3.61
N LEU A 80 -4.90 19.37 -2.63
CA LEU A 80 -5.27 18.31 -1.70
C LEU A 80 -6.01 17.18 -2.41
N GLU A 81 -6.91 17.48 -3.35
CA GLU A 81 -7.59 16.47 -4.17
C GLU A 81 -6.60 15.72 -5.09
N ASN A 82 -5.70 16.46 -5.74
CA ASN A 82 -4.62 15.89 -6.55
C ASN A 82 -3.73 14.94 -5.75
N ARG A 83 -3.33 15.37 -4.54
CA ARG A 83 -2.56 14.57 -3.60
C ARG A 83 -3.36 13.35 -3.14
N GLY A 84 -4.61 13.57 -2.70
CA GLY A 84 -5.49 12.58 -2.12
C GLY A 84 -5.77 11.43 -3.09
N THR A 85 -6.19 11.72 -4.32
CA THR A 85 -6.46 10.69 -5.35
C THR A 85 -5.23 9.83 -5.66
N LYS A 86 -4.02 10.39 -5.66
CA LYS A 86 -2.79 9.63 -5.91
C LYS A 86 -2.37 8.77 -4.73
N VAL A 87 -2.40 9.32 -3.52
CA VAL A 87 -2.20 8.54 -2.29
C VAL A 87 -3.21 7.40 -2.22
N ASP A 88 -4.47 7.70 -2.51
CA ASP A 88 -5.56 6.73 -2.43
C ASP A 88 -5.42 5.61 -3.48
N THR A 89 -5.01 5.95 -4.70
CA THR A 89 -4.63 4.98 -5.74
C THR A 89 -3.52 4.04 -5.24
N HIS A 90 -2.43 4.60 -4.73
CA HIS A 90 -1.28 3.86 -4.20
C HIS A 90 -1.69 2.90 -3.09
N VAL A 91 -2.38 3.41 -2.07
CA VAL A 91 -2.79 2.64 -0.88
C VAL A 91 -3.78 1.54 -1.25
N HIS A 92 -4.74 1.80 -2.14
CA HIS A 92 -5.68 0.77 -2.57
C HIS A 92 -5.00 -0.35 -3.38
N MET A 93 -4.03 -0.02 -4.25
CA MET A 93 -3.27 -1.06 -4.96
C MET A 93 -2.54 -1.98 -3.98
N ILE A 94 -1.83 -1.41 -3.01
CA ILE A 94 -1.10 -2.18 -1.98
C ILE A 94 -2.08 -2.97 -1.10
N GLY A 95 -3.14 -2.32 -0.62
CA GLY A 95 -4.16 -2.92 0.24
C GLY A 95 -4.87 -4.10 -0.42
N PHE A 96 -5.28 -3.98 -1.69
CA PHE A 96 -5.82 -5.11 -2.43
C PHE A 96 -4.80 -6.20 -2.72
N GLY A 97 -3.53 -5.83 -2.88
CA GLY A 97 -2.46 -6.81 -2.98
C GLY A 97 -2.28 -7.61 -1.69
N TYR A 98 -2.31 -6.97 -0.51
CA TYR A 98 -2.32 -7.68 0.78
C TYR A 98 -3.54 -8.57 0.92
N LEU A 99 -4.73 -8.06 0.59
CA LEU A 99 -5.96 -8.84 0.65
C LEU A 99 -5.90 -10.05 -0.30
N ALA A 100 -5.35 -9.89 -1.51
CA ALA A 100 -5.13 -11.01 -2.43
C ALA A 100 -4.21 -12.08 -1.82
N LEU A 101 -3.13 -11.67 -1.16
CA LEU A 101 -2.20 -12.60 -0.49
C LEU A 101 -2.87 -13.29 0.70
N MET A 102 -3.66 -12.59 1.49
CA MET A 102 -4.45 -13.20 2.57
C MET A 102 -5.46 -14.21 2.01
N LEU A 103 -6.22 -13.84 0.98
CA LEU A 103 -7.15 -14.75 0.31
C LEU A 103 -6.43 -15.95 -0.31
N ALA A 104 -5.19 -15.77 -0.79
CA ALA A 104 -4.36 -16.85 -1.28
C ALA A 104 -3.97 -17.81 -0.15
N VAL A 105 -3.55 -17.31 1.03
CA VAL A 105 -3.27 -18.15 2.20
C VAL A 105 -4.50 -18.96 2.57
N MET A 106 -5.69 -18.33 2.58
CA MET A 106 -6.95 -18.94 2.99
C MET A 106 -7.53 -19.96 2.00
N GLN A 107 -7.04 -20.05 0.76
CA GLN A 107 -7.60 -20.93 -0.29
C GLN A 107 -7.87 -22.39 0.12
N PRO A 108 -7.02 -23.06 0.92
CA PRO A 108 -7.25 -24.45 1.32
C PRO A 108 -8.56 -24.64 2.11
N TRP A 109 -8.97 -23.62 2.87
CA TRP A 109 -10.19 -23.64 3.68
C TRP A 109 -11.42 -23.11 2.96
N ILE A 110 -11.31 -22.65 1.71
CA ILE A 110 -12.50 -22.20 0.96
C ILE A 110 -13.18 -23.42 0.34
N ALA A 111 -14.35 -23.83 0.86
CA ALA A 111 -15.06 -25.05 0.49
C ALA A 111 -15.91 -24.97 -0.80
N ILE A 112 -15.34 -24.45 -1.88
CA ILE A 112 -15.96 -24.38 -3.21
C ILE A 112 -15.06 -25.01 -4.26
N CYS A 113 -15.58 -25.36 -5.44
CA CYS A 113 -14.79 -25.99 -6.48
C CYS A 113 -13.73 -25.04 -7.06
N GLU A 114 -12.61 -25.60 -7.54
CA GLU A 114 -11.46 -24.82 -8.01
C GLU A 114 -11.80 -23.86 -9.16
N MET A 115 -12.71 -24.27 -10.06
CA MET A 115 -13.20 -23.40 -11.14
C MET A 115 -13.86 -22.13 -10.58
N THR A 116 -14.68 -22.26 -9.52
CA THR A 116 -15.32 -21.11 -8.87
C THR A 116 -14.30 -20.27 -8.12
N LYS A 117 -13.36 -20.88 -7.39
CA LYS A 117 -12.26 -20.13 -6.74
C LYS A 117 -11.49 -19.28 -7.74
N LYS A 118 -11.16 -19.86 -8.89
CA LYS A 118 -10.44 -19.16 -9.97
C LYS A 118 -11.26 -18.02 -10.55
N ARG A 119 -12.57 -18.20 -10.76
CA ARG A 119 -13.46 -17.12 -11.20
C ARG A 119 -13.52 -15.98 -10.18
N LEU A 120 -13.67 -16.30 -8.88
CA LEU A 120 -13.64 -15.29 -7.82
C LEU A 120 -12.30 -14.54 -7.78
N ALA A 121 -11.18 -15.24 -7.94
CA ALA A 121 -9.86 -14.62 -8.01
C ALA A 121 -9.73 -13.67 -9.21
N VAL A 122 -10.25 -14.03 -10.39
CA VAL A 122 -10.26 -13.13 -11.55
C VAL A 122 -11.14 -11.91 -11.31
N VAL A 123 -12.35 -12.09 -10.76
CA VAL A 123 -13.27 -10.98 -10.42
C VAL A 123 -12.62 -10.04 -9.41
N PHE A 124 -11.99 -10.60 -8.37
CA PHE A 124 -11.24 -9.85 -7.37
C PHE A 124 -10.14 -9.00 -8.02
N LEU A 125 -9.28 -9.62 -8.83
CA LEU A 125 -8.15 -8.91 -9.46
C LEU A 125 -8.61 -7.85 -10.46
N ALA A 126 -9.70 -8.12 -11.19
CA ALA A 126 -10.31 -7.11 -12.06
C ALA A 126 -10.76 -5.89 -11.25
N GLY A 127 -11.54 -6.11 -10.18
CA GLY A 127 -11.97 -5.03 -9.29
C GLY A 127 -10.81 -4.28 -8.63
N ALA A 128 -9.79 -5.02 -8.17
CA ALA A 128 -8.61 -4.48 -7.51
C ALA A 128 -7.72 -3.62 -8.44
N VAL A 129 -7.81 -3.81 -9.75
CA VAL A 129 -7.16 -2.94 -10.75
C VAL A 129 -8.08 -1.79 -11.15
N THR A 130 -9.36 -2.07 -11.36
CA THR A 130 -10.33 -1.06 -11.81
C THR A 130 -10.49 0.07 -10.78
N LEU A 131 -10.58 -0.25 -9.48
CA LEU A 131 -10.79 0.78 -8.46
C LEU A 131 -9.66 1.81 -8.41
N PRO A 132 -8.38 1.42 -8.23
CA PRO A 132 -7.29 2.40 -8.15
C PRO A 132 -7.14 3.21 -9.43
N VAL A 133 -7.33 2.60 -10.61
CA VAL A 133 -7.33 3.32 -11.88
C VAL A 133 -8.46 4.34 -11.95
N GLY A 134 -9.66 3.98 -11.48
CA GLY A 134 -10.79 4.90 -11.36
C GLY A 134 -10.46 6.08 -10.44
N VAL A 135 -9.97 5.80 -9.23
CA VAL A 135 -9.58 6.82 -8.24
C VAL A 135 -8.53 7.78 -8.80
N PHE A 136 -7.49 7.27 -9.45
CA PHE A 136 -6.46 8.10 -10.09
C PHE A 136 -7.06 9.09 -11.11
N LEU A 137 -8.02 8.62 -11.89
CA LEU A 137 -8.66 9.41 -12.95
C LEU A 137 -9.62 10.48 -12.42
N ILE A 138 -10.10 10.39 -11.17
CA ILE A 138 -11.03 11.37 -10.58
C ILE A 138 -10.46 12.78 -10.71
N HIS A 139 -9.19 12.99 -10.38
CA HIS A 139 -8.57 14.31 -10.46
C HIS A 139 -8.50 14.86 -11.90
N TYR A 140 -8.35 13.99 -12.91
CA TYR A 140 -8.12 14.41 -14.29
C TYR A 140 -9.41 14.62 -15.07
N VAL A 141 -10.40 13.76 -14.86
CA VAL A 141 -11.68 13.83 -15.60
C VAL A 141 -12.80 14.43 -14.78
N GLY A 142 -12.69 14.44 -13.44
CA GLY A 142 -13.68 15.00 -12.53
C GLY A 142 -15.10 14.64 -12.94
N MET A 143 -15.91 15.68 -13.19
CA MET A 143 -17.31 15.58 -13.63
C MET A 143 -17.50 15.61 -15.15
N ALA A 144 -16.42 15.60 -15.95
CA ALA A 144 -16.50 15.72 -17.39
C ALA A 144 -17.38 14.61 -18.00
N TYR A 145 -18.39 15.04 -18.77
CA TYR A 145 -19.37 14.16 -19.43
C TYR A 145 -20.14 13.24 -18.48
N SER A 146 -20.21 13.58 -17.19
CA SER A 146 -20.89 12.75 -16.21
C SER A 146 -22.40 12.69 -16.46
N PRO A 147 -23.03 11.51 -16.29
CA PRO A 147 -24.47 11.38 -16.30
C PRO A 147 -25.14 11.94 -15.02
N LEU A 148 -24.36 12.26 -13.99
CA LEU A 148 -24.83 12.71 -12.67
C LEU A 148 -24.26 14.09 -12.33
N ALA A 149 -24.96 14.86 -11.49
CA ALA A 149 -24.52 16.19 -11.08
C ALA A 149 -23.38 16.19 -10.04
N ALA A 150 -23.16 15.07 -9.35
CA ALA A 150 -22.26 15.00 -8.19
C ALA A 150 -21.14 13.94 -8.30
N ILE A 151 -21.25 12.98 -9.22
CA ILE A 151 -20.30 11.86 -9.34
C ILE A 151 -19.88 11.72 -10.79
N GLY A 152 -18.58 11.68 -11.08
CA GLY A 152 -18.04 11.50 -12.43
C GLY A 152 -17.87 10.03 -12.84
N TRP A 153 -17.62 9.78 -14.14
CA TRP A 153 -17.39 8.43 -14.65
C TRP A 153 -16.25 7.70 -13.93
N ALA A 154 -15.15 8.40 -13.63
CA ALA A 154 -14.01 7.84 -12.90
C ALA A 154 -14.42 7.29 -11.51
N SER A 155 -15.27 8.02 -10.80
CA SER A 155 -15.80 7.58 -9.50
C SER A 155 -16.75 6.39 -9.66
N ILE A 156 -17.62 6.38 -10.68
CA ILE A 156 -18.51 5.24 -10.95
C ILE A 156 -17.69 3.96 -11.23
N PHE A 157 -16.62 4.08 -12.03
CA PHE A 157 -15.71 2.95 -12.27
C PHE A 157 -14.96 2.53 -11.00
N ALA A 158 -14.53 3.49 -10.18
CA ALA A 158 -13.90 3.20 -8.90
C ALA A 158 -14.83 2.36 -8.00
N ASP A 159 -16.08 2.81 -7.83
CA ASP A 159 -17.10 2.14 -7.04
C ASP A 159 -17.46 0.76 -7.59
N ALA A 160 -17.57 0.63 -8.93
CA ALA A 160 -17.79 -0.65 -9.59
C ALA A 160 -16.63 -1.63 -9.32
N GLY A 161 -15.38 -1.16 -9.37
CA GLY A 161 -14.21 -1.95 -9.00
C GLY A 161 -14.27 -2.42 -7.54
N GLY A 162 -14.65 -1.53 -6.62
CA GLY A 162 -14.86 -1.85 -5.21
C GLY A 162 -15.95 -2.91 -5.01
N LEU A 163 -17.07 -2.79 -5.72
CA LEU A 163 -18.15 -3.78 -5.69
C LEU A 163 -17.66 -5.17 -6.15
N LEU A 164 -16.87 -5.25 -7.21
CA LEU A 164 -16.29 -6.52 -7.67
C LEU A 164 -15.40 -7.18 -6.60
N VAL A 165 -14.56 -6.38 -5.92
CA VAL A 165 -13.74 -6.87 -4.81
C VAL A 165 -14.61 -7.39 -3.67
N ILE A 166 -15.64 -6.63 -3.28
CA ILE A 166 -16.58 -7.02 -2.21
C ILE A 166 -17.29 -8.34 -2.56
N LEU A 167 -17.82 -8.47 -3.77
CA LEU A 167 -18.51 -9.69 -4.20
C LEU A 167 -17.58 -10.92 -4.20
N ALA A 168 -16.33 -10.74 -4.67
CA ALA A 168 -15.36 -11.82 -4.66
C ALA A 168 -14.92 -12.22 -3.24
N ALA A 169 -14.73 -11.24 -2.35
CA ALA A 169 -14.45 -11.48 -0.94
C ALA A 169 -15.62 -12.17 -0.23
N ALA A 170 -16.85 -11.72 -0.45
CA ALA A 170 -18.06 -12.34 0.09
C ALA A 170 -18.22 -13.80 -0.37
N GLY A 171 -17.96 -14.09 -1.65
CA GLY A 171 -17.96 -15.46 -2.16
C GLY A 171 -16.88 -16.34 -1.51
N SER A 172 -15.70 -15.77 -1.23
CA SER A 172 -14.61 -16.45 -0.53
C SER A 172 -14.96 -16.73 0.94
N LEU A 173 -15.55 -15.75 1.63
CA LEU A 173 -16.03 -15.88 3.01
C LEU A 173 -17.16 -16.90 3.13
N TRP A 174 -18.08 -16.94 2.16
CA TRP A 174 -19.12 -17.97 2.12
C TRP A 174 -18.51 -19.37 1.98
N GLY A 175 -17.49 -19.53 1.12
CA GLY A 175 -16.76 -20.79 1.01
C GLY A 175 -16.03 -21.17 2.31
N LEU A 176 -15.47 -20.19 3.03
CA LEU A 176 -14.84 -20.40 4.33
C LEU A 176 -15.87 -20.81 5.40
N TRP A 177 -17.01 -20.13 5.44
CA TRP A 177 -18.10 -20.47 6.35
C TRP A 177 -18.59 -21.91 6.10
N LYS A 178 -18.78 -22.29 4.83
CA LYS A 178 -19.16 -23.67 4.46
C LYS A 178 -18.13 -24.70 4.93
N HIS A 179 -16.84 -24.35 4.94
CA HIS A 179 -15.81 -25.25 5.46
C HIS A 179 -15.98 -25.51 6.95
N PHE A 180 -16.18 -24.46 7.75
CA PHE A 180 -16.30 -24.59 9.21
C PHE A 180 -17.69 -25.06 9.68
N ALA A 181 -18.73 -24.87 8.87
CA ALA A 181 -20.06 -25.38 9.17
C ALA A 181 -20.18 -26.90 8.97
N ASP A 182 -19.31 -27.51 8.17
CA ASP A 182 -19.32 -28.93 7.87
C ASP A 182 -18.41 -29.70 8.84
N ALA A 183 -19.00 -30.17 9.94
CA ALA A 183 -18.32 -30.92 10.99
C ALA A 183 -17.71 -32.26 10.52
N THR A 184 -18.03 -32.72 9.31
CA THR A 184 -17.48 -33.97 8.75
C THR A 184 -16.15 -33.77 8.03
N ARG A 185 -15.72 -32.52 7.83
CA ARG A 185 -14.44 -32.22 7.17
C ARG A 185 -13.26 -32.52 8.09
N GLY A 186 -12.33 -33.33 7.58
CA GLY A 186 -11.05 -33.57 8.22
C GLY A 186 -10.13 -32.32 8.20
N ALA A 187 -9.01 -32.42 8.90
CA ALA A 187 -7.97 -31.39 8.90
C ALA A 187 -7.47 -31.13 7.47
N VAL A 188 -7.25 -29.86 7.14
CA VAL A 188 -6.68 -29.46 5.85
C VAL A 188 -5.15 -29.60 5.93
N GLU A 189 -4.59 -30.54 5.19
CA GLU A 189 -3.15 -30.61 4.98
C GLU A 189 -2.75 -29.64 3.87
N ASP A 190 -1.97 -28.61 4.23
CA ASP A 190 -1.47 -27.62 3.29
C ASP A 190 0.06 -27.64 3.25
N SER A 191 0.61 -28.15 2.15
CA SER A 191 2.06 -28.31 1.96
C SER A 191 2.82 -26.99 1.95
N LEU A 192 2.14 -25.89 1.60
CA LEU A 192 2.70 -24.54 1.65
C LEU A 192 2.93 -24.07 3.09
N LEU A 193 1.99 -24.32 4.00
CA LEU A 193 2.14 -24.00 5.42
C LEU A 193 3.01 -25.00 6.18
N ALA A 194 3.07 -26.25 5.71
CA ALA A 194 3.96 -27.26 6.27
C ALA A 194 5.43 -27.02 5.94
N ALA A 195 5.73 -26.31 4.84
CA ALA A 195 7.09 -26.04 4.39
C ALA A 195 7.82 -25.10 5.37
N ARG A 196 8.96 -25.58 5.90
CA ARG A 196 9.85 -24.80 6.77
C ARG A 196 11.12 -24.43 6.04
N ASP A 197 11.04 -23.43 5.17
CA ASP A 197 12.20 -22.96 4.43
C ASP A 197 13.03 -21.95 5.25
N GLY A 198 14.30 -21.76 4.87
CA GLY A 198 15.18 -20.82 5.55
C GLY A 198 14.82 -19.35 5.29
N ALA A 199 14.37 -19.03 4.07
CA ALA A 199 14.02 -17.67 3.69
C ALA A 199 12.70 -17.24 4.35
N GLY A 200 11.68 -18.11 4.37
CA GLY A 200 10.42 -17.84 5.04
C GLY A 200 10.58 -17.64 6.55
N ARG A 201 11.46 -18.40 7.22
CA ARG A 201 11.77 -18.14 8.65
C ARG A 201 12.37 -16.77 8.89
N VAL A 202 13.31 -16.34 8.05
CA VAL A 202 13.93 -15.01 8.15
C VAL A 202 12.89 -13.91 7.91
N LEU A 203 12.07 -14.04 6.86
CA LEU A 203 10.99 -13.10 6.56
C LEU A 203 9.92 -13.04 7.66
N MET A 204 9.54 -14.18 8.22
CA MET A 204 8.58 -14.26 9.32
C MET A 204 9.12 -13.56 10.57
N ALA A 205 10.34 -13.88 10.99
CA ALA A 205 10.96 -13.28 12.17
C ALA A 205 11.19 -11.77 11.97
N GLY A 206 11.73 -11.38 10.82
CA GLY A 206 11.94 -9.98 10.47
C GLY A 206 10.63 -9.20 10.36
N GLY A 207 9.60 -9.80 9.78
CA GLY A 207 8.28 -9.19 9.65
C GLY A 207 7.59 -8.95 11.00
N VAL A 208 7.66 -9.93 11.91
CA VAL A 208 7.18 -9.75 13.29
C VAL A 208 7.96 -8.65 14.00
N ALA A 209 9.29 -8.63 13.87
CA ALA A 209 10.11 -7.59 14.49
C ALA A 209 9.76 -6.18 13.97
N LEU A 210 9.55 -6.03 12.67
CA LEU A 210 9.11 -4.77 12.03
C LEU A 210 7.73 -4.32 12.53
N ILE A 211 6.76 -5.23 12.62
CA ILE A 211 5.42 -4.92 13.16
C ILE A 211 5.53 -4.46 14.61
N LEU A 212 6.28 -5.18 15.45
CA LEU A 212 6.46 -4.80 16.85
C LEU A 212 7.16 -3.46 17.00
N MET A 213 8.17 -3.18 16.17
CA MET A 213 8.85 -1.88 16.13
C MET A 213 7.89 -0.77 15.72
N GLY A 214 7.08 -0.98 14.68
CA GLY A 214 6.05 -0.06 14.24
C GLY A 214 5.02 0.23 15.33
N PHE A 215 4.49 -0.80 15.98
CA PHE A 215 3.57 -0.62 17.12
C PHE A 215 4.22 0.11 18.29
N ALA A 216 5.46 -0.23 18.66
CA ALA A 216 6.17 0.43 19.74
C ALA A 216 6.38 1.93 19.44
N HIS A 217 6.82 2.27 18.23
CA HIS A 217 6.98 3.65 17.80
C HIS A 217 5.65 4.42 17.75
N GLY A 218 4.61 3.81 17.17
CA GLY A 218 3.27 4.41 17.11
C GLY A 218 2.65 4.65 18.49
N ALA A 219 2.81 3.68 19.40
CA ALA A 219 2.34 3.83 20.78
C ALA A 219 3.09 4.94 21.52
N TRP A 220 4.41 5.04 21.33
CA TRP A 220 5.20 6.14 21.87
C TRP A 220 4.75 7.49 21.31
N TYR A 221 4.63 7.61 19.99
CA TYR A 221 4.19 8.86 19.33
C TYR A 221 2.78 9.28 19.80
N ALA A 222 1.84 8.33 19.88
CA ALA A 222 0.49 8.58 20.37
C ALA A 222 0.47 9.06 21.82
N ALA A 223 1.32 8.48 22.68
CA ALA A 223 1.36 8.80 24.10
C ALA A 223 2.06 10.13 24.39
N VAL A 224 3.09 10.50 23.63
CA VAL A 224 3.97 11.63 23.95
C VAL A 224 3.69 12.86 23.09
N ASP A 225 3.51 12.67 21.78
CA ASP A 225 3.56 13.79 20.83
C ASP A 225 2.21 14.09 20.18
N LEU A 226 1.36 13.09 19.93
CA LEU A 226 0.14 13.27 19.16
C LEU A 226 -0.77 14.36 19.74
N TYR A 227 -1.12 14.29 21.03
CA TYR A 227 -1.99 15.28 21.66
C TYR A 227 -1.34 16.67 21.73
N ARG A 228 -0.01 16.72 21.94
CA ARG A 228 0.75 17.98 21.92
C ARG A 228 0.70 18.60 20.52
N HIS A 229 0.87 17.79 19.48
CA HIS A 229 0.81 18.21 18.08
C HIS A 229 -0.59 18.68 17.70
N GLU A 230 -1.65 17.98 18.12
CA GLU A 230 -3.04 18.40 17.87
C GLU A 230 -3.38 19.74 18.54
N ALA A 231 -2.95 19.93 19.79
CA ALA A 231 -3.14 21.20 20.51
C ALA A 231 -2.36 22.35 19.85
N ALA A 232 -1.11 22.08 19.41
CA ALA A 232 -0.30 23.05 18.68
C ALA A 232 -0.94 23.44 17.34
N ASP A 233 -1.50 22.48 16.61
CA ASP A 233 -2.16 22.71 15.31
C ASP A 233 -3.28 23.76 15.44
N SER A 234 -4.18 23.54 16.40
CA SER A 234 -5.28 24.48 16.67
C SER A 234 -4.78 25.84 17.15
N THR A 235 -3.74 25.86 17.99
CA THR A 235 -3.17 27.10 18.54
C THR A 235 -2.54 27.95 17.43
N ILE A 236 -1.74 27.34 16.55
CA ILE A 236 -1.07 28.01 15.45
C ILE A 236 -2.07 28.55 14.45
N LEU A 237 -3.06 27.75 14.03
CA LEU A 237 -4.09 28.19 13.07
C LEU A 237 -4.94 29.35 13.64
N THR A 238 -5.30 29.28 14.92
CA THR A 238 -6.04 30.36 15.60
C THR A 238 -5.18 31.63 15.69
N GLY A 239 -3.90 31.49 16.02
CA GLY A 239 -2.94 32.59 16.06
C GLY A 239 -2.74 33.25 14.70
N MET A 240 -2.66 32.46 13.63
CA MET A 240 -2.58 32.94 12.25
C MET A 240 -3.82 33.77 11.88
N ALA A 241 -5.02 33.27 12.18
CA ALA A 241 -6.26 33.99 11.91
C ALA A 241 -6.38 35.28 12.75
N ALA A 242 -5.99 35.23 14.03
CA ALA A 242 -5.99 36.41 14.89
C ALA A 242 -4.97 37.47 14.43
N GLY A 243 -3.76 37.04 14.02
CA GLY A 243 -2.74 37.90 13.44
C GLY A 243 -3.23 38.55 12.15
N ALA A 244 -3.89 37.77 11.27
CA ALA A 244 -4.50 38.28 10.05
C ALA A 244 -5.56 39.36 10.35
N ALA A 245 -6.46 39.10 11.32
CA ALA A 245 -7.49 40.05 11.74
C ALA A 245 -6.90 41.34 12.35
N ALA A 246 -5.80 41.21 13.09
CA ALA A 246 -5.06 42.34 13.67
C ALA A 246 -4.16 43.07 12.66
N ARG A 247 -4.06 42.58 11.41
CA ARG A 247 -3.12 43.05 10.38
C ARG A 247 -1.66 42.98 10.81
N ASP A 248 -1.32 42.00 11.65
CA ASP A 248 0.04 41.71 12.08
C ASP A 248 0.68 40.68 11.16
N GLY A 249 1.37 41.15 10.11
CA GLY A 249 2.06 40.29 9.15
C GLY A 249 3.16 39.44 9.77
N GLY A 250 3.85 39.95 10.79
CA GLY A 250 4.91 39.20 11.48
C GLY A 250 4.37 38.04 12.29
N ALA A 251 3.19 38.19 12.91
CA ALA A 251 2.49 37.09 13.58
C ALA A 251 2.04 36.00 12.58
N VAL A 252 1.53 36.40 11.41
CA VAL A 252 1.11 35.46 10.35
C VAL A 252 2.28 34.67 9.79
N GLU A 253 3.38 35.33 9.44
CA GLU A 253 4.57 34.67 8.88
C GLU A 253 5.17 33.66 9.87
N ARG A 254 5.25 34.04 11.16
CA ARG A 254 5.70 33.12 12.22
C ARG A 254 4.79 31.90 12.34
N ALA A 255 3.47 32.11 12.38
CA ALA A 255 2.50 31.03 12.47
C ALA A 255 2.57 30.08 11.26
N LEU A 256 2.79 30.61 10.04
CA LEU A 256 2.97 29.78 8.84
C LEU A 256 4.22 28.89 8.94
N GLY A 257 5.34 29.45 9.41
CA GLY A 257 6.57 28.70 9.63
C GLY A 257 6.41 27.60 10.67
N GLU A 258 5.78 27.92 11.81
CA GLU A 258 5.49 26.96 12.89
C GLU A 258 4.55 25.84 12.42
N TYR A 259 3.51 26.19 11.64
CA TYR A 259 2.57 25.22 11.08
C TYR A 259 3.27 24.25 10.12
N GLY A 260 4.13 24.77 9.23
CA GLY A 260 4.89 23.95 8.29
C GLY A 260 5.79 22.92 8.98
N GLN A 261 6.50 23.35 10.03
CA GLN A 261 7.34 22.45 10.84
C GLN A 261 6.51 21.37 11.53
N LEU A 262 5.41 21.76 12.19
CA LEU A 262 4.52 20.83 12.89
C LEU A 262 3.96 19.76 11.95
N GLN A 263 3.51 20.15 10.75
CA GLN A 263 2.98 19.20 9.76
C GLN A 263 4.06 18.24 9.25
N GLY A 264 5.30 18.73 9.08
CA GLY A 264 6.46 17.89 8.78
C GLY A 264 6.73 16.85 9.87
N GLU A 265 6.78 17.27 11.14
CA GLU A 265 6.99 16.39 12.29
C GLU A 265 5.90 15.31 12.41
N LYS A 266 4.62 15.69 12.22
CA LYS A 266 3.51 14.74 12.19
C LYS A 266 3.69 13.73 11.04
N ALA A 267 4.01 14.21 9.84
CA ALA A 267 4.12 13.38 8.65
C ALA A 267 5.19 12.30 8.78
N VAL A 268 6.40 12.65 9.24
CA VAL A 268 7.50 11.67 9.35
C VAL A 268 7.23 10.58 10.39
N ASN A 269 6.62 10.93 11.53
CA ASN A 269 6.26 9.95 12.57
C ASN A 269 5.16 8.99 12.09
N ILE A 270 4.11 9.53 11.46
CA ILE A 270 3.03 8.71 10.90
C ILE A 270 3.57 7.79 9.80
N ALA A 271 4.40 8.33 8.90
CA ALA A 271 4.98 7.55 7.80
C ALA A 271 5.88 6.42 8.32
N ALA A 272 6.78 6.69 9.27
CA ALA A 272 7.67 5.68 9.83
C ALA A 272 6.89 4.55 10.54
N HIS A 273 5.86 4.92 11.32
CA HIS A 273 4.95 3.95 11.94
C HIS A 273 4.25 3.06 10.92
N ALA A 274 3.59 3.67 9.92
CA ALA A 274 2.81 2.95 8.92
C ALA A 274 3.70 2.02 8.08
N HIS A 275 4.80 2.52 7.52
CA HIS A 275 5.69 1.73 6.66
C HIS A 275 6.33 0.57 7.40
N SER A 276 6.69 0.75 8.69
CA SER A 276 7.23 -0.35 9.50
C SER A 276 6.24 -1.52 9.61
N ILE A 277 4.97 -1.22 9.87
CA ILE A 277 3.93 -2.24 9.99
C ILE A 277 3.63 -2.88 8.63
N GLU A 278 3.45 -2.07 7.59
CA GLU A 278 3.12 -2.55 6.26
C GLU A 278 4.22 -3.46 5.70
N PHE A 279 5.48 -3.07 5.79
CA PHE A 279 6.58 -3.93 5.35
C PHE A 279 6.75 -5.17 6.21
N GLY A 280 6.43 -5.09 7.50
CA GLY A 280 6.40 -6.26 8.34
C GLY A 280 5.32 -7.27 7.93
N LEU A 281 4.11 -6.78 7.62
CA LEU A 281 3.01 -7.60 7.07
C LEU A 281 3.38 -8.21 5.72
N LEU A 282 3.98 -7.42 4.83
CA LEU A 282 4.49 -7.90 3.55
C LEU A 282 5.48 -9.04 3.74
N ALA A 283 6.46 -8.88 4.63
CA ALA A 283 7.46 -9.91 4.90
C ALA A 283 6.81 -11.21 5.39
N ILE A 284 5.86 -11.13 6.34
CA ILE A 284 5.11 -12.29 6.83
C ILE A 284 4.32 -12.97 5.70
N LEU A 285 3.59 -12.21 4.88
CA LEU A 285 2.79 -12.77 3.80
C LEU A 285 3.68 -13.44 2.75
N VAL A 286 4.77 -12.79 2.35
CA VAL A 286 5.74 -13.34 1.38
C VAL A 286 6.50 -14.55 1.95
N ALA A 287 6.64 -14.66 3.27
CA ALA A 287 7.22 -15.83 3.92
C ALA A 287 6.44 -17.11 3.61
N PHE A 288 5.10 -17.06 3.67
CA PHE A 288 4.25 -18.22 3.35
C PHE A 288 4.40 -18.67 1.90
N PHE A 289 4.69 -17.75 0.98
CA PHE A 289 4.77 -18.06 -0.45
C PHE A 289 6.17 -18.40 -0.95
N GLN A 290 7.18 -18.50 -0.07
CA GLN A 290 8.52 -18.95 -0.46
C GLN A 290 8.58 -20.31 -1.17
N PRO A 291 7.70 -21.30 -0.87
CA PRO A 291 7.64 -22.54 -1.64
C PRO A 291 7.32 -22.34 -3.13
N TYR A 292 6.63 -21.25 -3.51
CA TYR A 292 6.39 -20.90 -4.91
C TYR A 292 7.56 -20.20 -5.58
N VAL A 293 8.49 -19.61 -4.81
CA VAL A 293 9.61 -18.86 -5.38
C VAL A 293 10.65 -19.85 -5.94
N ARG A 294 10.59 -20.12 -7.25
CA ARG A 294 11.53 -21.03 -7.93
C ARG A 294 12.87 -20.35 -8.20
N LEU A 295 13.64 -20.14 -7.14
CA LEU A 295 15.02 -19.65 -7.16
C LEU A 295 15.91 -20.60 -6.36
N ARG A 296 17.23 -20.55 -6.59
CA ARG A 296 18.18 -21.28 -5.73
C ARG A 296 18.07 -20.77 -4.28
N ASP A 297 18.26 -21.63 -3.29
CA ASP A 297 18.13 -21.29 -1.86
C ASP A 297 19.00 -20.11 -1.41
N ALA A 298 20.20 -19.99 -1.98
CA ALA A 298 21.07 -18.84 -1.72
C ALA A 298 20.43 -17.53 -2.20
N TRP A 299 19.77 -17.54 -3.37
CA TRP A 299 19.11 -16.36 -3.92
C TRP A 299 17.81 -16.02 -3.17
N ARG A 300 16.99 -17.02 -2.80
CA ARG A 300 15.82 -16.78 -1.94
C ARG A 300 16.19 -16.06 -0.65
N ARG A 301 17.22 -16.56 0.04
CA ARG A 301 17.72 -15.95 1.29
C ARG A 301 18.29 -14.56 1.08
N ARG A 302 19.04 -14.33 0.00
CA ARG A 302 19.54 -12.98 -0.33
C ARG A 302 18.41 -11.99 -0.54
N TRP A 303 17.39 -12.34 -1.33
CA TRP A 303 16.26 -11.46 -1.58
C TRP A 303 15.42 -11.22 -0.33
N ALA A 304 15.26 -12.21 0.55
CA ALA A 304 14.65 -12.02 1.86
C ALA A 304 15.41 -10.97 2.70
N TRP A 305 16.75 -11.04 2.75
CA TRP A 305 17.55 -10.04 3.46
C TRP A 305 17.51 -8.66 2.81
N VAL A 306 17.53 -8.57 1.48
CA VAL A 306 17.40 -7.30 0.76
C VAL A 306 16.06 -6.64 1.06
N LEU A 307 14.96 -7.43 1.05
CA LEU A 307 13.65 -6.96 1.44
C LEU A 307 13.67 -6.38 2.86
N LEU A 308 14.13 -7.17 3.85
CA LEU A 308 14.16 -6.72 5.24
C LEU A 308 15.07 -5.50 5.46
N ALA A 309 16.21 -5.43 4.78
CA ALA A 309 17.11 -4.29 4.86
C ALA A 309 16.43 -3.02 4.34
N GLY A 310 15.76 -3.09 3.18
CA GLY A 310 14.98 -1.97 2.65
C GLY A 310 13.83 -1.58 3.58
N SER A 311 13.12 -2.57 4.14
CA SER A 311 12.00 -2.38 5.05
C SER A 311 12.37 -1.70 6.38
N VAL A 312 13.61 -1.87 6.85
CA VAL A 312 14.13 -1.14 8.02
C VAL A 312 14.67 0.23 7.63
N MET A 313 15.42 0.29 6.50
CA MET A 313 16.10 1.51 6.08
C MET A 313 15.13 2.65 5.79
N LEU A 314 14.04 2.38 5.06
CA LEU A 314 13.05 3.41 4.72
C LEU A 314 12.46 4.12 5.95
N PRO A 315 11.78 3.44 6.90
CA PRO A 315 11.14 4.13 8.03
C PRO A 315 12.16 4.83 8.94
N VAL A 316 13.37 4.28 9.12
CA VAL A 316 14.43 4.93 9.89
C VAL A 316 14.90 6.22 9.19
N CYS A 317 15.14 6.17 7.88
CA CYS A 317 15.59 7.33 7.12
C CYS A 317 14.50 8.41 7.00
N VAL A 318 13.22 8.04 6.93
CA VAL A 318 12.10 9.00 6.97
C VAL A 318 12.09 9.80 8.28
N LEU A 319 12.30 9.16 9.44
CA LEU A 319 12.42 9.87 10.72
C LEU A 319 13.58 10.87 10.77
N LEU A 320 14.62 10.58 10.00
CA LEU A 320 15.83 11.39 9.91
C LEU A 320 15.72 12.53 8.88
N GLU A 321 14.65 12.56 8.07
CA GLU A 321 14.46 13.50 6.97
C GLU A 321 14.44 14.96 7.45
N LEU A 322 13.75 15.26 8.54
CA LEU A 322 13.71 16.63 9.08
C LEU A 322 15.08 17.11 9.58
N ARG A 323 15.98 16.19 9.95
CA ARG A 323 17.30 16.53 10.49
C ARG A 323 18.39 16.60 9.42
N PHE A 324 18.34 15.70 8.43
CA PHE A 324 19.39 15.56 7.42
C PHE A 324 18.92 15.90 6.00
N GLY A 325 17.67 16.32 5.84
CA GLY A 325 17.07 16.75 4.59
C GLY A 325 17.16 15.70 3.49
N LEU A 326 17.56 16.14 2.31
CA LEU A 326 17.63 15.34 1.07
C LEU A 326 18.49 14.07 1.20
N LEU A 327 19.51 14.06 2.06
CA LEU A 327 20.34 12.88 2.25
C LEU A 327 19.54 11.74 2.88
N ALA A 328 18.79 12.04 3.94
CA ALA A 328 17.93 11.07 4.60
C ALA A 328 16.75 10.67 3.70
N GLY A 329 16.15 11.63 2.99
CA GLY A 329 15.11 11.34 1.98
C GLY A 329 15.60 10.39 0.88
N GLY A 330 16.76 10.65 0.26
CA GLY A 330 17.30 9.79 -0.78
C GLY A 330 17.69 8.38 -0.29
N LEU A 331 18.11 8.24 0.97
CA LEU A 331 18.32 6.93 1.59
C LEU A 331 16.99 6.20 1.87
N ALA A 332 15.94 6.93 2.24
CA ALA A 332 14.61 6.36 2.40
C ALA A 332 14.07 5.79 1.07
N ASP A 333 14.19 6.55 -0.02
CA ASP A 333 13.81 6.13 -1.38
C ASP A 333 14.61 4.91 -1.83
N THR A 334 15.91 4.89 -1.53
CA THR A 334 16.75 3.71 -1.79
C THR A 334 16.23 2.48 -1.04
N GLY A 335 15.69 2.66 0.18
CA GLY A 335 15.06 1.61 0.97
C GLY A 335 13.82 1.04 0.31
N GLY A 336 12.95 1.92 -0.19
CA GLY A 336 11.78 1.55 -0.99
C GLY A 336 12.18 0.74 -2.23
N LEU A 337 13.19 1.22 -2.98
CA LEU A 337 13.70 0.53 -4.16
C LEU A 337 14.24 -0.88 -3.85
N LEU A 338 14.95 -1.07 -2.74
CA LEU A 338 15.42 -2.40 -2.32
C LEU A 338 14.26 -3.37 -2.10
N VAL A 339 13.18 -2.92 -1.45
CA VAL A 339 11.97 -3.74 -1.25
C VAL A 339 11.34 -4.09 -2.60
N ILE A 340 11.17 -3.11 -3.51
CA ILE A 340 10.60 -3.31 -4.85
C ILE A 340 11.42 -4.35 -5.64
N VAL A 341 12.74 -4.19 -5.70
CA VAL A 341 13.63 -5.11 -6.45
C VAL A 341 13.60 -6.51 -5.85
N ALA A 342 13.60 -6.64 -4.52
CA ALA A 342 13.48 -7.94 -3.87
C ALA A 342 12.14 -8.63 -4.17
N LEU A 343 11.03 -7.89 -4.10
CA LEU A 343 9.71 -8.41 -4.46
C LEU A 343 9.66 -8.83 -5.93
N MET A 344 10.15 -8.01 -6.86
CA MET A 344 10.19 -8.35 -8.29
C MET A 344 11.00 -9.62 -8.54
N ALA A 345 12.15 -9.78 -7.88
CA ALA A 345 12.97 -10.98 -8.02
C ALA A 345 12.24 -12.25 -7.54
N MET A 346 11.56 -12.16 -6.39
CA MET A 346 10.74 -13.27 -5.87
C MET A 346 9.51 -13.53 -6.76
N TRP A 347 8.87 -12.48 -7.27
CA TRP A 347 7.74 -12.55 -8.20
C TRP A 347 8.11 -13.25 -9.51
N VAL A 348 9.28 -12.93 -10.08
CA VAL A 348 9.84 -13.66 -11.24
C VAL A 348 10.10 -15.13 -10.90
N GLY A 349 10.55 -15.43 -9.69
CA GLY A 349 10.67 -16.80 -9.20
C GLY A 349 9.34 -17.55 -9.20
N ILE A 350 8.24 -16.89 -8.80
CA ILE A 350 6.88 -17.46 -8.79
C ILE A 350 6.34 -17.61 -10.23
N LEU A 351 6.62 -16.66 -11.13
CA LEU A 351 6.24 -16.78 -12.55
C LEU A 351 6.91 -17.98 -13.23
N ARG A 352 8.13 -18.34 -12.82
CA ARG A 352 8.88 -19.50 -13.33
C ARG A 352 8.49 -20.84 -12.69
N TYR A 353 7.56 -20.81 -11.74
CA TYR A 353 7.09 -21.99 -11.03
C TYR A 353 6.30 -22.92 -11.98
N THR A 354 6.61 -24.22 -11.95
CA THR A 354 6.05 -25.24 -12.86
C THR A 354 4.67 -25.74 -12.45
N GLY A 355 4.20 -25.42 -11.24
CA GLY A 355 2.86 -25.77 -10.79
C GLY A 355 2.73 -27.12 -10.08
N GLU A 356 3.83 -27.70 -9.57
CA GLU A 356 3.82 -29.00 -8.85
C GLU A 356 2.81 -29.03 -7.68
N LEU A 357 2.72 -27.93 -6.93
CA LEU A 357 1.78 -27.74 -5.82
C LEU A 357 0.33 -27.52 -6.31
N ASP A 358 0.15 -26.95 -7.49
CA ASP A 358 -1.19 -26.77 -8.09
C ASP A 358 -1.75 -28.10 -8.61
N ALA A 359 -0.87 -28.96 -9.15
CA ALA A 359 -1.23 -30.30 -9.61
C ALA A 359 -1.65 -31.22 -8.46
N ALA A 360 -0.97 -31.15 -7.31
CA ALA A 360 -1.32 -31.91 -6.11
C ALA A 360 -2.71 -31.55 -5.54
N ALA A 361 -3.10 -30.26 -5.62
CA ALA A 361 -4.41 -29.79 -5.17
C ALA A 361 -5.57 -30.19 -6.10
N GLY A 362 -5.29 -30.44 -7.38
CA GLY A 362 -6.28 -30.84 -8.39
C GLY A 362 -6.60 -32.34 -8.42
N GLY A 363 -5.79 -33.17 -7.76
CA GLY A 363 -5.96 -34.64 -7.71
C GLY A 363 -7.04 -35.12 -6.74
N GLY A 364 -7.61 -34.22 -5.92
CA GLY A 364 -8.77 -34.51 -5.07
C GLY A 364 -10.08 -34.30 -5.82
N ARG A 365 -10.45 -35.22 -6.71
CA ARG A 365 -11.80 -35.37 -7.23
C ARG A 365 -12.25 -36.81 -7.14
#